data_AF-A0A7J3MVK0-F1
#
_entry.id   AF-A0A7J3MVK0-F1
#
_cell.length_a   1.000
_cell.length_b   1.000
_cell.length_c   1.000
_cell.angle_alpha   90.00
_cell.angle_beta   90.00
_cell.angle_gamma   90.00
#
_symmetry.space_group_name_H-M   'P 1'
#
loop_
_entity.id
_entity.type
_entity.pdbx_description
1 polymer ?
#
loop_
_entity_poly.entity_id
_entity_poly.type
_entity_poly.pdbx_seq_one_letter_code
_entity_poly.pdbx_strand_id
1 'polypeptide(L)' 'MKGTPSMGKFKTPTHGRCRRCGRRSFNYHRRRCSHCGFGESRRWRSYRWMKSLKERT' A
#
# COMPACT_ATOMS: atom_id res chain seq x y z
N MET A 1 -5.87 -26.20 14.09
CA MET A 1 -5.02 -24.98 14.08
C MET A 1 -4.95 -24.40 12.67
N LYS A 2 -5.14 -23.08 12.50
CA LYS A 2 -4.88 -22.39 11.22
C LYS A 2 -3.38 -22.12 11.14
N GLY A 3 -2.65 -22.83 10.29
CA GLY A 3 -1.20 -22.71 10.15
C GLY A 3 -0.76 -22.85 8.70
N THR A 4 0.43 -23.39 8.48
CA THR A 4 1.02 -23.70 7.16
C THR A 4 0.05 -24.23 6.10
N PRO A 5 -0.87 -25.19 6.37
CA PRO A 5 -1.79 -25.68 5.35
C PRO A 5 -2.71 -24.60 4.73
N SER A 6 -2.97 -23.51 5.45
CA SER A 6 -3.78 -22.40 4.93
C SER A 6 -3.01 -21.43 4.02
N MET A 7 -1.67 -21.44 4.05
CA MET A 7 -0.85 -20.47 3.33
C MET A 7 -0.86 -20.66 1.80
N GLY A 8 -1.13 -21.88 1.32
CA GLY A 8 -1.20 -22.19 -0.12
C GLY A 8 -2.34 -21.47 -0.87
N LYS A 9 -3.32 -20.91 -0.14
CA LYS A 9 -4.46 -20.17 -0.71
C LYS A 9 -4.12 -18.71 -1.05
N PHE A 10 -3.02 -18.15 -0.55
CA PHE A 10 -2.64 -16.75 -0.76
C PHE A 10 -1.77 -16.55 -2.02
N LYS A 11 -2.35 -16.78 -3.20
CA LYS A 11 -1.64 -16.60 -4.48
C LYS A 11 -1.84 -15.22 -5.10
N THR A 12 -2.98 -14.59 -4.82
CA THR A 12 -3.36 -13.30 -5.42
C THR A 12 -2.80 -12.13 -4.62
N PRO A 13 -1.94 -11.27 -5.22
CA PRO A 13 -1.37 -10.15 -4.49
C PRO A 13 -2.38 -9.00 -4.32
N THR A 14 -2.56 -8.56 -3.09
CA THR A 14 -3.39 -7.39 -2.74
C THR A 14 -2.75 -6.07 -3.19
N HIS A 15 -1.41 -6.02 -3.28
CA HIS A 15 -0.64 -4.81 -3.54
C HIS A 15 0.24 -4.93 -4.79
N GLY A 16 0.17 -3.89 -5.62
CA GLY A 16 0.93 -3.70 -6.84
C GLY A 16 1.72 -2.39 -6.86
N ARG A 17 2.41 -2.14 -7.98
CA ARG A 17 3.22 -0.94 -8.18
C ARG A 17 2.33 0.30 -8.34
N CYS A 18 2.59 1.33 -7.55
CA CYS A 18 1.87 2.59 -7.62
C CYS A 18 2.43 3.47 -8.74
N ARG A 19 1.55 3.97 -9.60
CA ARG A 19 1.92 4.88 -10.70
C ARG A 19 2.46 6.24 -10.24
N ARG A 20 2.09 6.72 -9.04
CA ARG A 20 2.56 8.01 -8.50
C ARG A 20 3.91 7.90 -7.80
N CYS A 21 4.08 6.92 -6.90
CA CYS A 21 5.25 6.85 -6.02
C CYS A 21 6.19 5.68 -6.31
N GLY A 22 5.92 4.86 -7.33
CA GLY A 22 6.78 3.74 -7.76
C GLY A 22 6.84 2.53 -6.83
N ARG A 23 6.35 2.63 -5.60
CA ARG A 23 6.36 1.54 -4.59
C ARG A 23 5.27 0.51 -4.81
N ARG A 24 5.48 -0.72 -4.34
CA ARG A 24 4.50 -1.81 -4.35
C ARG A 24 3.45 -1.67 -3.24
N SER A 25 2.70 -0.58 -3.25
CA SER A 25 1.73 -0.21 -2.22
C SER A 25 0.36 0.19 -2.75
N PHE A 26 0.12 0.03 -4.06
CA PHE A 26 -1.19 0.26 -4.65
C PHE A 26 -2.11 -0.94 -4.40
N ASN A 27 -3.21 -0.74 -3.69
CA ASN A 27 -4.20 -1.77 -3.44
C ASN A 27 -5.16 -1.86 -4.62
N TYR A 28 -5.25 -3.03 -5.26
CA TYR A 28 -6.10 -3.24 -6.44
C TYR A 28 -7.60 -3.22 -6.09
N HIS A 29 -7.99 -3.85 -4.98
CA HIS A 29 -9.39 -3.92 -4.55
C HIS A 29 -9.93 -2.55 -4.12
N ARG A 30 -9.11 -1.76 -3.42
CA ARG A 30 -9.51 -0.43 -2.92
C ARG A 30 -9.11 0.71 -3.85
N ARG A 31 -8.44 0.40 -4.96
CA ARG A 31 -7.94 1.36 -5.97
C ARG A 31 -7.18 2.55 -5.38
N ARG A 32 -6.45 2.33 -4.29
CA ARG A 32 -5.74 3.38 -3.54
C ARG A 32 -4.35 2.94 -3.10
N CYS A 33 -3.42 3.88 -3.05
CA CYS A 33 -2.06 3.64 -2.59
C CYS A 33 -1.95 3.85 -1.08
N SER A 34 -1.61 2.78 -0.36
CA SER A 34 -1.35 2.81 1.08
C SER A 34 -0.14 3.68 1.44
N HIS A 35 0.75 3.98 0.50
CA HIS A 35 1.91 4.81 0.80
C HIS A 35 1.64 6.30 0.56
N CYS A 36 1.33 6.67 -0.68
CA CYS A 36 1.24 8.08 -1.08
C CYS A 36 -0.20 8.64 -1.11
N GLY A 37 -1.23 7.81 -0.90
CA GLY A 37 -2.63 8.24 -1.01
C GLY A 37 -3.15 8.35 -2.45
N PHE A 38 -2.35 7.98 -3.46
CA PHE A 38 -2.79 7.98 -4.87
C PHE A 38 -4.08 7.16 -5.06
N GLY A 39 -5.11 7.78 -5.65
CA GLY A 39 -6.45 7.19 -5.85
C GLY A 39 -7.46 7.60 -4.77
N GLU A 40 -7.01 8.01 -3.59
CA GLU A 40 -7.85 8.51 -2.49
C GLU A 40 -7.76 10.04 -2.37
N SER A 41 -6.56 10.59 -2.56
CA SER A 41 -6.33 12.04 -2.45
C SER A 41 -5.37 12.57 -3.52
N ARG A 42 -5.53 13.86 -3.81
CA ARG A 42 -4.61 14.62 -4.68
C ARG A 42 -3.29 14.94 -3.97
N ARG A 43 -3.34 15.15 -2.65
CA ARG A 43 -2.17 15.43 -1.80
C ARG A 43 -1.42 14.15 -1.46
N TRP A 44 -0.16 14.28 -1.07
CA TRP A 44 0.58 13.18 -0.48
C TRP A 44 -0.01 12.82 0.88
N ARG A 45 -0.23 11.53 1.11
CA ARG A 45 -0.60 11.01 2.43
C ARG A 45 0.51 11.37 3.42
N SER A 46 0.17 12.03 4.52
CA SER A 46 1.10 12.36 5.60
C SER A 46 0.36 12.26 6.93
N TYR A 47 1.07 11.82 7.97
CA TYR A 47 0.55 11.77 9.33
C TYR A 47 1.56 12.37 10.29
N ARG A 48 1.08 13.02 11.35
CA ARG A 48 1.95 13.65 12.36
C ARG A 48 2.88 12.63 13.04
N TRP A 49 2.42 11.38 13.21
CA TRP A 49 3.17 10.29 13.83
C TRP A 49 4.12 9.56 12.86
N MET A 50 4.00 9.76 11.54
CA MET A 50 4.79 9.02 10.55
C MET A 50 6.01 9.82 10.11
N LYS A 51 7.17 9.57 10.73
CA LYS A 51 8.45 10.24 10.41
C LYS A 51 8.96 9.91 9.00
N SER A 52 8.83 8.66 8.57
CA SER A 52 9.41 8.12 7.33
C SER A 52 8.82 8.66 6.01
N LEU A 53 7.69 9.38 6.08
CA LEU A 53 7.09 10.08 4.95
C LEU A 53 7.52 11.55 4.86
N LYS A 54 7.90 12.18 5.99
CA LYS A 54 8.36 13.57 6.02
C LYS A 54 9.75 13.75 5.42
N GLU A 55 10.62 12.76 5.55
CA GLU A 55 12.02 12.83 5.09
C GLU A 55 12.19 12.61 3.57
N ARG A 56 11.10 12.51 2.81
CA ARG A 56 11.08 12.17 1.38
C ARG A 56 10.32 13.17 0.51
N THR A 57 9.65 14.14 1.13
CA THR A 57 9.30 15.43 0.50
C THR A 57 10.49 16.34 0.61
#